data_AF-A0A327J3T2-F1
#
_entry.id   AF-A0A327J3T2-F1
#
_cell.length_a   1.000
_cell.length_b   1.000
_cell.length_c   1.000
_cell.angle_alpha   90.00
_cell.angle_beta   90.00
_cell.angle_gamma   90.00
#
_symmetry.space_group_name_H-M   'P 1'
#
loop_
_entity.id
_entity.type
_entity.pdbx_description
1 polymer ?
#
loop_
_entity_poly.entity_id
_entity_poly.type
_entity_poly.pdbx_seq_one_letter_code
_entity_poly.pdbx_strand_id
1 'polypeptide(L)'
;MQARRAARELALILFSQFDKVISKYSTDDFNDILLKSVRILTNNASNDLKLTIGPLIDMKQYLDEYEANDKSNLQRPLEAKDLPVPLPMTSDMKDKIDELLDISEKALMALEIAEFTTLENKTDVQAYTVKIAEAYKKHAEEVDNLIKKHAKGWDFDRLVKVDKDILRIAISELLYVEQVPHKVVVDEAVELAKKYSTEDSSAFVNGLLAKIIFENGIK
;
A
#
# COMPACT_ATOMS: atom_id res chain seq x y z
N MET A 1 -11.65 -8.57 -10.42
CA MET A 1 -10.34 -8.88 -9.78
C MET A 1 -9.77 -7.62 -9.13
N GLN A 2 -9.59 -6.53 -9.88
CA GLN A 2 -9.07 -5.25 -9.37
C GLN A 2 -9.87 -4.64 -8.20
N ALA A 3 -11.21 -4.68 -8.24
CA ALA A 3 -12.06 -4.19 -7.15
C ALA A 3 -11.82 -4.91 -5.80
N ARG A 4 -11.64 -6.25 -5.81
CA ARG A 4 -11.37 -7.01 -4.58
C ARG A 4 -9.95 -6.74 -4.05
N ARG A 5 -8.98 -6.51 -4.94
CA ARG A 5 -7.63 -6.10 -4.54
C ARG A 5 -7.67 -4.74 -3.83
N ALA A 6 -8.29 -3.74 -4.46
CA ALA A 6 -8.49 -2.42 -3.85
C ALA A 6 -9.22 -2.51 -2.50
N ALA A 7 -10.19 -3.42 -2.37
CA ALA A 7 -10.93 -3.62 -1.13
C ALA A 7 -10.05 -4.18 0.00
N ARG A 8 -9.08 -5.06 -0.31
CA ARG A 8 -8.14 -5.60 0.68
C ARG A 8 -7.09 -4.57 1.10
N GLU A 9 -6.61 -3.77 0.17
CA GLU A 9 -5.74 -2.62 0.49
C GLU A 9 -6.48 -1.63 1.39
N LEU A 10 -7.73 -1.30 1.05
CA LEU A 10 -8.60 -0.50 1.91
C LEU A 10 -8.85 -1.14 3.28
N ALA A 11 -9.05 -2.46 3.34
CA ALA A 11 -9.19 -3.19 4.61
C ALA A 11 -7.91 -3.09 5.44
N LEU A 12 -6.73 -3.17 4.83
CA LEU A 12 -5.45 -3.02 5.51
C LEU A 12 -5.30 -1.61 6.11
N ILE A 13 -5.68 -0.58 5.36
CA ILE A 13 -5.69 0.78 5.88
C ILE A 13 -6.70 0.89 7.03
N LEU A 14 -7.93 0.40 6.87
CA LEU A 14 -8.97 0.39 7.91
C LEU A 14 -8.46 -0.28 9.20
N PHE A 15 -7.85 -1.47 9.10
CA PHE A 15 -7.35 -2.24 10.24
C PHE A 15 -6.22 -1.51 10.97
N SER A 16 -5.36 -0.82 10.20
CA SER A 16 -4.27 -0.02 10.77
C SER A 16 -4.77 1.10 11.70
N GLN A 17 -6.00 1.60 11.48
CA GLN A 17 -6.59 2.72 12.22
C GLN A 17 -7.39 2.28 13.47
N PHE A 18 -7.55 0.98 13.72
CA PHE A 18 -8.25 0.53 14.93
C PHE A 18 -7.47 0.92 16.19
N ASP A 19 -8.06 1.77 17.01
CA ASP A 19 -7.55 2.29 18.29
C ASP A 19 -8.11 1.55 19.51
N LYS A 20 -9.09 0.66 19.29
CA LYS A 20 -9.81 -0.11 20.33
C LYS A 20 -10.02 -1.55 19.89
N VAL A 21 -10.49 -2.38 20.83
CA VAL A 21 -10.91 -3.76 20.52
C VAL A 21 -12.00 -3.74 19.46
N ILE A 22 -11.82 -4.52 18.39
CA ILE A 22 -12.66 -4.43 17.18
C ILE A 22 -14.16 -4.66 17.45
N SER A 23 -14.49 -5.45 18.49
CA SER A 23 -15.87 -5.73 18.90
C SER A 23 -16.66 -4.48 19.29
N LYS A 24 -15.99 -3.36 19.59
CA LYS A 24 -16.62 -2.08 19.99
C LYS A 24 -17.04 -1.20 18.81
N TYR A 25 -16.60 -1.47 17.58
CA TYR A 25 -16.99 -0.66 16.42
C TYR A 25 -18.32 -1.13 15.84
N SER A 26 -19.20 -0.21 15.47
CA SER A 26 -20.36 -0.44 14.63
C SER A 26 -19.99 -0.45 13.14
N THR A 27 -20.91 -0.87 12.28
CA THR A 27 -20.72 -0.79 10.82
C THR A 27 -20.57 0.66 10.36
N ASP A 28 -21.28 1.60 11.00
CA ASP A 28 -21.15 3.03 10.72
C ASP A 28 -19.75 3.55 11.11
N ASP A 29 -19.19 3.07 12.22
CA ASP A 29 -17.82 3.40 12.60
C ASP A 29 -16.80 2.92 11.54
N PHE A 30 -17.02 1.76 10.91
CA PHE A 30 -16.14 1.29 9.82
C PHE A 30 -16.21 2.19 8.60
N ASN A 31 -17.41 2.62 8.21
CA ASN A 31 -17.58 3.56 7.09
C ASN A 31 -16.90 4.91 7.38
N ASP A 32 -17.04 5.42 8.61
CA ASP A 32 -16.41 6.66 9.04
C ASP A 32 -14.88 6.55 9.07
N ILE A 33 -14.33 5.46 9.60
CA ILE A 33 -12.88 5.23 9.61
C ILE A 33 -12.38 5.07 8.18
N LEU A 34 -13.11 4.39 7.30
CA LEU A 34 -12.74 4.24 5.89
C LEU A 34 -12.64 5.60 5.19
N LEU A 35 -13.65 6.46 5.33
CA LEU A 35 -13.65 7.80 4.75
C LEU A 35 -12.51 8.67 5.30
N LYS A 36 -12.26 8.60 6.62
CA LYS A 36 -11.13 9.31 7.25
C LYS A 36 -9.79 8.80 6.74
N SER A 37 -9.65 7.48 6.61
CA SER A 37 -8.45 6.80 6.13
C SER A 37 -8.08 7.21 4.72
N VAL A 38 -9.05 7.19 3.81
CA VAL A 38 -8.86 7.65 2.44
C VAL A 38 -8.42 9.11 2.44
N ARG A 39 -9.12 9.98 3.18
CA ARG A 39 -8.79 11.40 3.22
C ARG A 39 -7.36 11.64 3.73
N ILE A 40 -6.93 10.89 4.76
CA ILE A 40 -5.55 10.95 5.26
C ILE A 40 -4.57 10.51 4.18
N LEU A 41 -4.84 9.39 3.50
CA LEU A 41 -3.99 8.87 2.44
C LEU A 41 -3.84 9.87 1.29
N THR A 42 -4.94 10.43 0.79
CA THR A 42 -4.92 11.43 -0.28
C THR A 42 -4.20 12.70 0.14
N ASN A 43 -4.38 13.16 1.38
CA ASN A 43 -3.68 14.33 1.91
C ASN A 43 -2.17 14.07 2.02
N ASN A 44 -1.76 12.91 2.52
CA ASN A 44 -0.34 12.53 2.61
C ASN A 44 0.28 12.45 1.21
N ALA A 45 -0.35 11.76 0.27
CA ALA A 45 0.09 11.71 -1.12
C ALA A 45 0.23 13.10 -1.75
N SER A 46 -0.74 14.00 -1.51
CA SER A 46 -0.67 15.38 -1.97
C SER A 46 0.51 16.15 -1.36
N ASN A 47 0.82 15.91 -0.08
CA ASN A 47 1.94 16.53 0.60
C ASN A 47 3.28 15.98 0.11
N ASP A 48 3.42 14.66 -0.04
CA ASP A 48 4.64 14.03 -0.53
C ASP A 48 4.97 14.50 -1.95
N LEU A 49 3.96 14.54 -2.84
CA LEU A 49 4.10 15.13 -4.17
C LEU A 49 4.60 16.58 -4.10
N LYS A 50 4.03 17.41 -3.22
CA LYS A 50 4.50 18.81 -3.06
C LYS A 50 5.94 18.88 -2.61
N LEU A 51 6.38 18.02 -1.69
CA LEU A 51 7.77 17.98 -1.22
C LEU A 51 8.72 17.60 -2.35
N THR A 52 8.32 16.69 -3.24
CA THR A 52 9.16 16.27 -4.39
C THR A 52 9.28 17.29 -5.53
N ILE A 53 8.37 18.27 -5.62
CA ILE A 53 8.45 19.33 -6.63
C ILE A 53 9.74 20.15 -6.46
N GLY A 54 10.18 20.40 -5.23
CA GLY A 54 11.41 21.16 -4.94
C GLY A 54 12.65 20.51 -5.57
N PRO A 55 12.99 19.26 -5.20
CA PRO A 55 14.10 18.52 -5.81
C PRO A 55 14.02 18.43 -7.35
N LEU A 56 12.83 18.34 -7.93
CA LEU A 56 12.66 18.33 -9.39
C LEU A 56 13.03 19.68 -10.02
N ILE A 57 12.65 20.79 -9.38
CA ILE A 57 13.05 22.14 -9.80
C ILE A 57 14.57 22.29 -9.70
N ASP A 58 15.16 21.83 -8.60
CA ASP A 58 16.62 21.91 -8.38
C ASP A 58 17.38 21.11 -9.45
N MET A 59 16.92 19.89 -9.78
CA MET A 59 17.51 19.09 -10.85
C MET A 59 17.39 19.77 -12.21
N LYS A 60 16.25 20.39 -12.52
CA LYS A 60 16.08 21.16 -13.76
C LYS A 60 17.06 22.33 -13.80
N GLN A 61 17.15 23.12 -12.73
CA GLN A 61 18.07 24.26 -12.66
C GLN A 61 19.52 23.83 -12.86
N TYR A 62 19.92 22.72 -12.22
CA TYR A 62 21.25 22.16 -12.42
C TYR A 62 21.51 21.79 -13.89
N LEU A 63 20.55 21.18 -14.59
CA LEU A 63 20.68 20.84 -16.01
C LEU A 63 20.78 22.08 -16.89
N ASP A 64 19.94 23.09 -16.64
CA ASP A 64 19.97 24.38 -17.35
C ASP A 64 21.35 25.06 -17.18
N GLU A 65 21.89 25.07 -15.96
CA GLU A 65 23.22 25.61 -15.66
C GLU A 65 24.35 24.79 -16.28
N TYR A 66 24.25 23.46 -16.23
CA TYR A 66 25.25 22.57 -16.83
C TYR A 66 25.35 22.77 -18.34
N GLU A 67 24.21 22.82 -19.04
CA GLU A 67 24.16 23.02 -20.50
C GLU A 67 24.67 24.42 -20.88
N ALA A 68 24.24 25.47 -20.17
CA ALA A 68 24.66 26.84 -20.45
C ALA A 68 26.18 27.06 -20.25
N ASN A 69 26.79 26.33 -19.30
CA ASN A 69 28.21 26.45 -18.98
C ASN A 69 29.12 25.49 -19.76
N ASP A 70 28.57 24.66 -20.65
CA ASP A 70 29.41 23.82 -21.51
C ASP A 70 30.25 24.65 -22.48
N LYS A 71 31.46 24.17 -22.79
CA LYS A 71 32.40 24.89 -23.66
C LYS A 71 31.82 25.20 -25.04
N SER A 72 30.99 24.32 -25.59
CA SER A 72 30.33 24.52 -26.88
C SER A 72 29.32 25.66 -26.82
N ASN A 73 28.58 25.77 -25.72
CA ASN A 73 27.58 26.82 -25.48
C ASN A 73 28.19 28.16 -25.06
N LEU A 74 29.35 28.16 -24.40
CA LEU A 74 30.08 29.40 -24.10
C LEU A 74 30.69 30.06 -25.34
N GLN A 75 30.94 29.29 -26.41
CA GLN A 75 31.56 29.79 -27.64
C GLN A 75 30.54 30.19 -28.72
N ARG A 76 29.24 29.98 -28.47
CA ARG A 76 28.20 30.30 -29.44
C ARG A 76 28.02 31.82 -29.59
N PRO A 77 27.54 32.30 -30.74
CA PRO A 77 27.13 33.70 -30.90
C PRO A 77 26.07 34.11 -29.87
N LEU A 78 26.15 35.35 -29.39
CA LEU A 78 25.09 35.93 -28.55
C LEU A 78 23.75 35.83 -29.31
N GLU A 79 22.69 35.43 -28.60
CA GLU A 79 21.33 35.15 -29.13
C GLU A 79 21.13 33.80 -29.84
N ALA A 80 22.17 32.97 -30.00
CA ALA A 80 22.02 31.61 -30.51
C ALA A 80 21.44 30.66 -29.43
N LYS A 81 20.57 29.71 -29.83
CA LYS A 81 20.05 28.67 -28.94
C LYS A 81 21.17 27.77 -28.41
N ASP A 82 20.93 27.16 -27.24
CA ASP A 82 21.87 26.19 -26.67
C ASP A 82 21.99 24.98 -27.59
N LEU A 83 23.22 24.52 -27.76
CA LEU A 83 23.58 23.27 -28.37
C LEU A 83 23.37 22.16 -27.33
N PRO A 84 22.70 21.06 -27.69
CA PRO A 84 22.51 19.93 -26.79
C PRO A 84 23.84 19.34 -26.32
N VAL A 85 23.96 19.09 -25.02
CA VAL A 85 25.12 18.43 -24.42
C VAL A 85 24.75 17.08 -23.78
N PRO A 86 25.71 16.14 -23.61
CA PRO A 86 25.43 14.87 -22.94
C PRO A 86 24.90 15.09 -21.51
N LEU A 87 23.82 14.40 -21.15
CA LEU A 87 23.23 14.52 -19.81
C LEU A 87 24.23 14.06 -18.74
N PRO A 88 24.53 14.90 -17.74
CA PRO A 88 25.31 14.48 -16.59
C PRO A 88 24.42 13.57 -15.73
N MET A 89 24.87 12.34 -15.45
CA MET A 89 24.17 11.43 -14.56
C MET A 89 25.05 11.14 -13.34
N THR A 90 24.59 11.56 -12.17
CA THR A 90 25.27 11.30 -10.88
C THR A 90 24.47 10.30 -10.05
N SER A 91 25.10 9.69 -9.04
CA SER A 91 24.37 8.83 -8.10
C SER A 91 23.26 9.60 -7.37
N ASP A 92 23.54 10.84 -6.95
CA ASP A 92 22.58 11.70 -6.25
C ASP A 92 21.34 12.00 -7.11
N MET A 93 21.52 12.24 -8.42
CA MET A 93 20.40 12.40 -9.35
C MET A 93 19.57 11.13 -9.48
N LYS A 94 20.22 9.97 -9.57
CA LYS A 94 19.54 8.69 -9.66
C LYS A 94 18.69 8.45 -8.40
N ASP A 95 19.27 8.67 -7.22
CA ASP A 95 18.58 8.47 -5.95
C ASP A 95 17.34 9.41 -5.83
N LYS A 96 17.45 10.67 -6.27
CA LYS A 96 16.32 11.61 -6.34
C LYS A 96 15.24 11.17 -7.33
N ILE A 97 15.62 10.60 -8.47
CA ILE A 97 14.68 10.05 -9.45
C ILE A 97 13.96 8.83 -8.87
N ASP A 98 14.69 7.94 -8.21
CA ASP A 98 14.10 6.76 -7.57
C ASP A 98 13.09 7.17 -6.47
N GLU A 99 13.41 8.19 -5.67
CA GLU A 99 12.48 8.78 -4.68
C GLU A 99 11.22 9.37 -5.34
N LEU A 100 11.37 10.11 -6.45
CA LEU A 100 10.25 10.66 -7.23
C LEU A 100 9.33 9.57 -7.78
N LEU A 101 9.89 8.47 -8.27
CA LEU A 101 9.13 7.34 -8.80
C LEU A 101 8.30 6.68 -7.69
N ASP A 102 8.92 6.37 -6.55
CA ASP A 102 8.22 5.78 -5.40
C ASP A 102 7.08 6.67 -4.89
N ILE A 103 7.31 7.98 -4.75
CA ILE A 103 6.27 8.93 -4.33
C ILE A 103 5.15 9.05 -5.37
N SER A 104 5.48 9.02 -6.66
CA SER A 104 4.48 9.06 -7.74
C SER A 104 3.59 7.82 -7.74
N GLU A 105 4.17 6.64 -7.55
CA GLU A 105 3.42 5.38 -7.43
C GLU A 105 2.50 5.38 -6.21
N LYS A 106 3.00 5.83 -5.05
CA LYS A 106 2.19 6.00 -3.83
C LYS A 106 1.04 6.98 -4.04
N ALA A 107 1.29 8.09 -4.72
CA ALA A 107 0.27 9.10 -4.96
C ALA A 107 -0.81 8.63 -5.94
N LEU A 108 -0.41 7.94 -7.02
CA LEU A 108 -1.35 7.34 -7.96
C LEU A 108 -2.28 6.37 -7.24
N MET A 109 -1.71 5.50 -6.40
CA MET A 109 -2.46 4.57 -5.59
C MET A 109 -3.44 5.26 -4.64
N ALA A 110 -3.02 6.34 -3.98
CA ALA A 110 -3.88 7.10 -3.09
C ALA A 110 -5.07 7.73 -3.83
N LEU A 111 -4.85 8.18 -5.07
CA LEU A 111 -5.89 8.73 -5.93
C LEU A 111 -6.86 7.65 -6.43
N GLU A 112 -6.36 6.49 -6.84
CA GLU A 112 -7.20 5.34 -7.21
C GLU A 112 -8.09 4.94 -6.04
N ILE A 113 -7.51 4.81 -4.83
CA ILE A 113 -8.24 4.51 -3.60
C ILE A 113 -9.30 5.59 -3.33
N ALA A 114 -8.95 6.87 -3.48
CA ALA A 114 -9.89 7.97 -3.28
C ALA A 114 -11.06 7.90 -4.26
N GLU A 115 -10.79 7.68 -5.55
CA GLU A 115 -11.80 7.52 -6.58
C GLU A 115 -12.76 6.36 -6.29
N PHE A 116 -12.23 5.22 -5.84
CA PHE A 116 -13.06 4.08 -5.42
C PHE A 116 -14.01 4.38 -4.26
N THR A 117 -13.74 5.45 -3.49
CA THR A 117 -14.55 5.83 -2.33
C THR A 117 -15.43 7.05 -2.52
N THR A 118 -15.15 7.92 -3.49
CA THR A 118 -15.93 9.13 -3.79
C THR A 118 -17.02 8.92 -4.83
N LEU A 119 -16.95 7.87 -5.65
CA LEU A 119 -18.00 7.56 -6.61
C LEU A 119 -19.26 7.04 -5.89
N GLU A 120 -20.26 7.91 -5.82
CA GLU A 120 -21.61 7.70 -5.31
C GLU A 120 -22.25 6.46 -5.94
N ASN A 121 -22.13 5.32 -5.26
CA ASN A 121 -23.06 4.19 -5.17
C ASN A 121 -22.28 3.02 -4.56
N LYS A 122 -22.37 2.83 -3.23
CA LYS A 122 -21.94 1.63 -2.46
C LYS A 122 -21.13 0.65 -3.32
N THR A 123 -19.84 0.96 -3.55
CA THR A 123 -19.05 0.17 -4.50
C THR A 123 -18.86 -1.23 -3.92
N ASP A 124 -18.85 -2.25 -4.77
CA ASP A 124 -18.49 -3.62 -4.39
C ASP A 124 -17.20 -3.65 -3.57
N VAL A 125 -16.31 -2.67 -3.79
CA VAL A 125 -15.09 -2.43 -3.02
C VAL A 125 -15.40 -2.11 -1.55
N GLN A 126 -16.14 -1.04 -1.26
CA GLN A 126 -16.48 -0.64 0.12
C GLN A 126 -17.28 -1.74 0.82
N ALA A 127 -18.28 -2.31 0.13
CA ALA A 127 -19.08 -3.40 0.67
C ALA A 127 -18.21 -4.61 1.03
N TYR A 128 -17.23 -4.93 0.19
CA TYR A 128 -16.30 -6.03 0.45
C TYR A 128 -15.30 -5.72 1.57
N THR A 129 -14.77 -4.50 1.64
CA THR A 129 -13.93 -4.04 2.76
C THR A 129 -14.66 -4.15 4.09
N VAL A 130 -15.91 -3.65 4.17
CA VAL A 130 -16.76 -3.76 5.35
C VAL A 130 -17.08 -5.23 5.66
N LYS A 131 -17.35 -6.05 4.64
CA LYS A 131 -17.60 -7.49 4.82
C LYS A 131 -16.40 -8.20 5.47
N ILE A 132 -15.17 -7.90 5.05
CA ILE A 132 -13.94 -8.43 5.68
C ILE A 132 -13.85 -7.95 7.14
N ALA A 133 -14.07 -6.66 7.39
CA ALA A 133 -14.00 -6.08 8.72
C ALA A 133 -15.05 -6.68 9.68
N GLU A 134 -16.27 -6.89 9.21
CA GLU A 134 -17.35 -7.53 9.99
C GLU A 134 -17.05 -9.01 10.26
N ALA A 135 -16.52 -9.74 9.26
CA ALA A 135 -16.06 -11.12 9.43
C ALA A 135 -14.99 -11.20 10.53
N TYR A 136 -13.97 -10.35 10.46
CA TYR A 136 -12.95 -10.30 11.49
C TYR A 136 -13.53 -9.89 12.84
N LYS A 137 -14.38 -8.86 12.90
CA LYS A 137 -15.03 -8.41 14.14
C LYS A 137 -15.75 -9.55 14.85
N LYS A 138 -16.48 -10.37 14.10
CA LYS A 138 -17.27 -11.50 14.64
C LYS A 138 -16.38 -12.65 15.12
N HIS A 139 -15.21 -12.84 14.51
CA HIS A 139 -14.34 -14.00 14.72
C HIS A 139 -12.94 -13.61 15.22
N ALA A 140 -12.77 -12.44 15.82
CA ALA A 140 -11.46 -11.85 16.09
C ALA A 140 -10.58 -12.74 16.98
N GLU A 141 -11.13 -13.29 18.06
CA GLU A 141 -10.41 -14.19 18.97
C GLU A 141 -9.96 -15.48 18.27
N GLU A 142 -10.84 -16.07 17.44
CA GLU A 142 -10.56 -17.29 16.70
C GLU A 142 -9.45 -17.06 15.66
N VAL A 143 -9.54 -15.97 14.90
CA VAL A 143 -8.55 -15.56 13.91
C VAL A 143 -7.19 -15.30 14.57
N ASP A 144 -7.15 -14.51 15.64
CA ASP A 144 -5.90 -14.23 16.35
C ASP A 144 -5.30 -15.49 16.98
N ASN A 145 -6.13 -16.41 17.49
CA ASN A 145 -5.67 -17.70 18.02
C ASN A 145 -5.10 -18.61 16.92
N LEU A 146 -5.68 -18.62 15.72
CA LEU A 146 -5.12 -19.34 14.57
C LEU A 146 -3.75 -18.81 14.19
N ILE A 147 -3.57 -17.49 14.16
CA ILE A 147 -2.26 -16.88 13.91
C ILE A 147 -1.27 -17.30 14.99
N LYS A 148 -1.61 -17.13 16.27
CA LYS A 148 -0.77 -17.50 17.42
C LYS A 148 -0.33 -18.97 17.38
N LYS A 149 -1.25 -19.88 17.08
CA LYS A 149 -0.99 -21.33 17.03
C LYS A 149 0.03 -21.70 15.95
N HIS A 150 0.00 -21.00 14.81
CA HIS A 150 0.83 -21.34 13.65
C HIS A 150 2.10 -20.51 13.51
N ALA A 151 2.19 -19.39 14.21
CA ALA A 151 3.38 -18.55 14.33
C ALA A 151 4.46 -19.15 15.26
N LYS A 152 4.54 -20.48 15.42
CA LYS A 152 5.51 -21.14 16.31
C LYS A 152 6.94 -20.68 16.00
N GLY A 153 7.61 -20.11 17.01
CA GLY A 153 8.96 -19.51 16.91
C GLY A 153 8.95 -17.98 16.88
N TRP A 154 7.79 -17.36 16.67
CA TRP A 154 7.59 -15.93 16.69
C TRP A 154 6.61 -15.57 17.81
N ASP A 155 7.01 -14.64 18.66
CA ASP A 155 6.11 -14.05 19.63
C ASP A 155 5.07 -13.22 18.87
N PHE A 156 3.79 -13.58 18.97
CA PHE A 156 2.69 -12.91 18.27
C PHE A 156 2.68 -11.39 18.52
N ASP A 157 3.05 -10.98 19.73
CA ASP A 157 3.10 -9.56 20.08
C ASP A 157 4.25 -8.85 19.37
N ARG A 158 5.31 -9.57 19.01
CA ARG A 158 6.47 -9.06 18.25
C ARG A 158 6.32 -9.11 16.74
N LEU A 159 5.27 -9.73 16.21
CA LEU A 159 4.99 -9.68 14.78
C LEU A 159 4.79 -8.22 14.36
N VAL A 160 5.33 -7.88 13.19
CA VAL A 160 5.12 -6.58 12.54
C VAL A 160 3.61 -6.35 12.46
N LYS A 161 3.14 -5.17 12.87
CA LYS A 161 1.70 -4.85 12.93
C LYS A 161 1.04 -5.10 11.57
N VAL A 162 1.68 -4.68 10.49
CA VAL A 162 1.21 -4.86 9.12
C VAL A 162 1.01 -6.34 8.78
N ASP A 163 1.96 -7.22 9.13
CA ASP A 163 1.85 -8.67 8.90
C ASP A 163 0.66 -9.28 9.66
N LYS A 164 0.43 -8.85 10.90
CA LYS A 164 -0.74 -9.27 11.68
C LYS A 164 -2.04 -8.86 10.99
N ASP A 165 -2.12 -7.63 10.52
CA ASP A 165 -3.33 -7.11 9.88
C ASP A 165 -3.59 -7.79 8.53
N ILE A 166 -2.55 -8.05 7.73
CA ILE A 166 -2.64 -8.85 6.49
C ILE A 166 -3.16 -10.27 6.80
N LEU A 167 -2.60 -10.93 7.82
CA LEU A 167 -3.05 -12.27 8.21
C LEU A 167 -4.49 -12.28 8.71
N ARG A 168 -4.90 -11.28 9.50
CA ARG A 168 -6.29 -11.14 9.97
C ARG A 168 -7.26 -10.97 8.81
N ILE A 169 -6.92 -10.15 7.83
CA ILE A 169 -7.70 -9.97 6.60
C ILE A 169 -7.81 -11.29 5.85
N ALA A 170 -6.68 -11.93 5.55
CA ALA A 170 -6.63 -13.14 4.75
C ALA A 170 -7.36 -14.32 5.41
N ILE A 171 -7.17 -14.53 6.71
CA ILE A 171 -7.83 -15.62 7.45
C ILE A 171 -9.33 -15.35 7.56
N SER A 172 -9.74 -14.11 7.82
CA SER A 172 -11.17 -13.76 7.87
C SER A 172 -11.84 -13.97 6.53
N GLU A 173 -11.14 -13.66 5.44
CA GLU A 173 -11.62 -13.90 4.08
C GLU A 173 -11.71 -15.39 3.76
N LEU A 174 -10.64 -16.16 4.06
CA LEU A 174 -10.58 -17.61 3.83
C LEU A 174 -11.69 -18.38 4.54
N LEU A 175 -12.01 -18.02 5.79
CA LEU A 175 -12.90 -18.81 6.64
C LEU A 175 -14.36 -18.34 6.61
N TYR A 176 -14.59 -17.05 6.40
CA TYR A 176 -15.92 -16.46 6.64
C TYR A 176 -16.47 -15.66 5.47
N VAL A 177 -15.69 -15.46 4.39
CA VAL A 177 -16.15 -14.74 3.20
C VAL A 177 -16.27 -15.71 2.03
N GLU A 178 -17.49 -16.19 1.81
CA GLU A 178 -17.80 -17.08 0.69
C GLU A 178 -17.46 -16.45 -0.68
N GLN A 179 -17.20 -17.30 -1.68
CA GLN A 179 -17.03 -16.98 -3.11
C GLN A 179 -15.66 -16.44 -3.55
N VAL A 180 -14.59 -16.73 -2.79
CA VAL A 180 -13.21 -16.46 -3.24
C VAL A 180 -12.39 -17.75 -3.22
N PRO A 181 -11.75 -18.14 -4.33
CA PRO A 181 -10.84 -19.27 -4.33
C PRO A 181 -9.68 -19.06 -3.34
N HIS A 182 -9.39 -20.04 -2.49
CA HIS A 182 -8.38 -19.92 -1.44
C HIS A 182 -7.02 -19.47 -1.96
N LYS A 183 -6.62 -20.01 -3.13
CA LYS A 183 -5.37 -19.61 -3.81
C LYS A 183 -5.32 -18.10 -4.08
N VAL A 184 -6.42 -17.50 -4.53
CA VAL A 184 -6.48 -16.06 -4.81
C VAL A 184 -6.33 -15.25 -3.52
N VAL A 185 -6.90 -15.70 -2.40
CA VAL A 185 -6.74 -15.00 -1.11
C VAL A 185 -5.28 -15.04 -0.65
N VAL A 186 -4.62 -16.20 -0.78
CA VAL A 186 -3.21 -16.35 -0.44
C VAL A 186 -2.31 -15.50 -1.32
N ASP A 187 -2.49 -15.57 -2.64
CA ASP A 187 -1.70 -14.79 -3.60
C ASP A 187 -1.82 -13.29 -3.30
N GLU A 188 -3.02 -12.80 -3.01
CA GLU A 188 -3.26 -11.37 -2.72
C GLU A 188 -2.70 -10.95 -1.35
N ALA A 189 -2.74 -11.82 -0.34
CA ALA A 189 -2.10 -11.56 0.95
C ALA A 189 -0.57 -11.47 0.84
N VAL A 190 0.02 -12.31 -0.03
CA VAL A 190 1.47 -12.28 -0.31
C VAL A 190 1.86 -10.99 -1.04
N GLU A 191 1.07 -10.55 -2.01
CA GLU A 191 1.31 -9.27 -2.70
C GLU A 191 1.19 -8.06 -1.75
N LEU A 192 0.21 -8.05 -0.83
CA LEU A 192 0.14 -7.03 0.22
C LEU A 192 1.39 -7.02 1.10
N ALA A 193 1.90 -8.19 1.48
CA ALA A 193 3.08 -8.29 2.34
C ALA A 193 4.34 -7.77 1.63
N LYS A 194 4.51 -8.07 0.33
CA LYS A 194 5.62 -7.52 -0.49
C LYS A 194 5.56 -5.99 -0.59
N LYS A 195 4.34 -5.45 -0.68
CA LYS A 195 4.12 -4.02 -0.92
C LYS A 195 4.24 -3.17 0.34
N TYR A 196 3.80 -3.69 1.49
CA TYR A 196 3.61 -2.90 2.71
C TYR A 196 4.44 -3.35 3.91
N SER A 197 5.20 -4.43 3.80
CA SER A 197 5.97 -5.01 4.91
C SER A 197 7.43 -5.27 4.53
N THR A 198 8.13 -6.15 5.26
CA THR A 198 9.56 -6.43 5.03
C THR A 198 9.77 -7.49 3.95
N GLU A 199 11.02 -7.64 3.50
CA GLU A 199 11.39 -8.64 2.47
C GLU A 199 10.98 -10.08 2.88
N ASP A 200 11.13 -10.41 4.17
CA ASP A 200 10.81 -11.74 4.71
C ASP A 200 9.30 -11.98 4.92
N SER A 201 8.50 -10.92 5.00
CA SER A 201 7.07 -10.99 5.35
C SER A 201 6.26 -11.79 4.34
N SER A 202 6.59 -11.69 3.05
CA SER A 202 5.87 -12.40 1.98
C SER A 202 5.96 -13.92 2.12
N ALA A 203 7.16 -14.44 2.44
CA ALA A 203 7.39 -15.85 2.68
C ALA A 203 6.73 -16.33 3.98
N PHE A 204 6.79 -15.51 5.04
CA PHE A 204 6.15 -15.78 6.31
C PHE A 204 4.62 -15.90 6.17
N VAL A 205 3.97 -14.90 5.54
CA VAL A 205 2.52 -14.88 5.31
C VAL A 205 2.08 -16.10 4.50
N ASN A 206 2.77 -16.39 3.41
CA ASN A 206 2.48 -17.56 2.58
C ASN A 206 2.56 -18.87 3.38
N GLY A 207 3.65 -19.06 4.13
CA GLY A 207 3.87 -20.28 4.90
C GLY A 207 2.86 -20.47 6.04
N LEU A 208 2.42 -19.39 6.69
CA LEU A 208 1.44 -19.45 7.76
C LEU A 208 0.05 -19.78 7.21
N LEU A 209 -0.38 -19.11 6.13
CA LEU A 209 -1.67 -19.38 5.48
C LEU A 209 -1.75 -20.80 4.92
N ALA A 210 -0.67 -21.32 4.33
CA ALA A 210 -0.62 -22.69 3.83
C ALA A 210 -0.86 -23.73 4.95
N LYS A 211 -0.29 -23.52 6.14
CA LYS A 211 -0.52 -24.39 7.30
C LYS A 211 -1.97 -24.34 7.78
N ILE A 212 -2.55 -23.13 7.86
CA ILE A 212 -3.94 -22.95 8.26
C ILE A 212 -4.89 -23.66 7.30
N ILE A 213 -4.67 -23.51 5.99
CA ILE A 213 -5.47 -24.16 4.94
C ILE A 213 -5.41 -25.68 5.09
N PHE A 214 -4.21 -26.23 5.28
CA PHE A 214 -4.01 -27.66 5.46
C PHE A 214 -4.71 -28.21 6.71
N GLU A 215 -4.54 -27.56 7.87
CA GLU A 215 -5.12 -28.02 9.15
C GLU A 215 -6.66 -27.93 9.19
N ASN A 216 -7.25 -26.94 8.52
CA ASN A 216 -8.71 -26.76 8.50
C ASN A 216 -9.40 -27.58 7.40
N GLY A 217 -8.67 -28.42 6.67
CA GLY A 217 -9.23 -29.25 5.59
C GLY A 217 -9.80 -28.43 4.43
N ILE A 218 -9.32 -27.19 4.27
CA ILE A 218 -9.75 -26.25 3.25
C ILE A 218 -9.14 -26.72 1.93
N LYS A 219 -9.96 -27.32 1.06
CA LYS A 219 -9.53 -27.81 -0.26
C LYS A 219 -9.68 -26.75 -1.34
#